data_AF-A0A1G1V438-F1
#
_entry.id   AF-A0A1G1V438-F1
#
_cell.length_a   1.000
_cell.length_b   1.000
_cell.length_c   1.000
_cell.angle_alpha   90.00
_cell.angle_beta   90.00
_cell.angle_gamma   90.00
#
_symmetry.space_group_name_H-M   'P 1'
#
loop_
_entity.id
_entity.type
_entity.pdbx_description
1 polymer ?
#
loop_
_entity_poly.entity_id
_entity_poly.type
_entity_poly.pdbx_seq_one_letter_code
_entity_poly.pdbx_strand_id
1 'polypeptide(L)'
;MAKSSLRLEAIELRKQGQSIKEIAQNLQVTKSSVSAWVKDVLLNEAQFLALQARITEGRKRSRLLNSLNWQKRRLELAKLYKNEGIKRLGTLSKKELLVAGITLYWGEGSKTKKEVKCAILIPV
;
A
#
# COMPACT_ATOMS: atom_id res chain seq x y z
N MET A 1 24.65 -16.09 -27.51
CA MET A 1 25.20 -16.87 -26.38
C MET A 1 24.85 -16.32 -25.00
N ALA A 2 24.66 -15.01 -24.79
CA ALA A 2 24.32 -14.46 -23.47
C ALA A 2 22.93 -14.84 -22.93
N LYS A 3 21.91 -15.00 -23.79
CA LYS A 3 20.55 -15.40 -23.35
C LYS A 3 20.48 -16.87 -22.89
N SER A 4 21.34 -17.74 -23.43
CA SER A 4 21.37 -19.16 -23.06
C SER A 4 22.05 -19.38 -21.71
N SER A 5 23.12 -18.64 -21.39
CA SER A 5 23.77 -18.72 -20.07
C SER A 5 22.83 -18.23 -18.96
N LEU A 6 22.17 -17.08 -19.14
CA LEU A 6 21.19 -16.56 -18.17
C LEU A 6 20.00 -17.51 -17.95
N ARG A 7 19.56 -18.22 -19.00
CA ARG A 7 18.51 -19.23 -18.88
C ARG A 7 18.95 -20.41 -18.01
N LEU A 8 20.16 -20.92 -18.23
CA LEU A 8 20.70 -22.03 -17.44
C LEU A 8 20.86 -21.62 -15.97
N GLU A 9 21.39 -20.43 -15.72
CA GLU A 9 21.52 -19.88 -14.37
C GLU A 9 20.15 -19.70 -13.69
N ALA A 10 19.14 -19.18 -14.41
CA ALA A 10 17.78 -19.06 -13.87
C ALA A 10 17.18 -20.42 -13.48
N ILE A 11 17.47 -21.48 -14.25
CA ILE A 11 17.01 -22.85 -13.93
C ILE A 11 17.69 -23.36 -12.66
N GLU A 12 19.00 -23.18 -12.52
CA GLU A 12 19.73 -23.61 -11.31
C GLU A 12 19.26 -22.87 -10.06
N LEU A 13 19.10 -21.55 -10.14
CA LEU A 13 18.54 -20.75 -9.04
C LEU A 13 17.11 -21.20 -8.70
N ARG A 14 16.31 -21.56 -9.70
CA ARG A 14 14.95 -22.07 -9.47
C ARG A 14 14.97 -23.44 -8.78
N LYS A 15 15.86 -24.35 -9.17
CA LYS A 15 16.03 -25.66 -8.51
C LYS A 15 16.48 -25.53 -7.05
N GLN A 16 17.17 -24.44 -6.70
CA GLN A 16 17.52 -24.11 -5.32
C GLN A 16 16.32 -23.56 -4.50
N GLY A 17 15.13 -23.42 -5.10
CA GLY A 17 13.94 -22.91 -4.43
C GLY A 17 13.80 -21.38 -4.44
N GLN A 18 14.58 -20.65 -5.24
CA GLN A 18 14.41 -19.21 -5.39
C GLN A 18 13.13 -18.87 -6.15
N SER A 19 12.53 -17.73 -5.80
CA SER A 19 11.34 -17.20 -6.46
C SER A 19 11.69 -16.55 -7.80
N ILE A 20 10.71 -16.47 -8.71
CA ILE A 20 10.84 -15.75 -9.98
C ILE A 20 11.28 -14.28 -9.77
N LYS A 21 10.82 -13.66 -8.67
CA LYS A 21 11.20 -12.28 -8.34
C LYS A 21 12.68 -12.17 -7.95
N GLU A 22 13.17 -13.06 -7.09
CA GLU A 22 14.57 -13.08 -6.65
C GLU A 22 15.50 -13.34 -7.85
N ILE A 23 15.16 -14.32 -8.69
CA ILE A 23 15.93 -14.65 -9.90
C ILE A 23 15.98 -13.45 -10.87
N ALA A 24 14.83 -12.80 -11.09
CA ALA A 24 14.76 -11.62 -11.96
C ALA A 24 15.63 -10.46 -11.45
N GLN A 25 15.71 -10.28 -10.12
CA GLN A 25 16.56 -9.26 -9.51
C GLN A 25 18.04 -9.63 -9.60
N ASN A 26 18.39 -10.88 -9.34
CA ASN A 26 19.78 -11.37 -9.37
C ASN A 26 20.37 -11.28 -10.79
N LEU A 27 19.59 -11.71 -11.79
CA LEU A 27 20.02 -11.73 -13.19
C LEU A 27 19.74 -10.42 -13.95
N GLN A 28 19.15 -9.43 -13.29
CA GLN A 28 18.74 -8.14 -13.88
C GLN A 28 17.87 -8.27 -15.15
N VAL A 29 16.97 -9.26 -15.17
CA VAL A 29 16.04 -9.50 -16.28
C VAL A 29 14.59 -9.31 -15.86
N THR A 30 13.68 -9.20 -16.83
CA THR A 30 12.26 -9.10 -16.52
C THR A 30 11.71 -10.40 -15.95
N LYS A 31 10.73 -10.30 -15.05
CA LYS A 31 10.02 -11.46 -14.48
C LYS A 31 9.38 -12.34 -15.56
N SER A 32 8.92 -11.73 -16.65
CA SER A 32 8.31 -12.45 -17.77
C SER A 32 9.30 -13.40 -18.45
N SER A 33 10.55 -12.94 -18.63
CA SER A 33 11.64 -13.75 -19.16
C SER A 33 11.96 -14.94 -18.26
N VAL A 34 12.13 -14.70 -16.96
CA VAL A 34 12.38 -15.77 -15.98
C VAL A 34 11.23 -16.77 -15.95
N SER A 35 9.98 -16.31 -15.93
CA SER A 35 8.80 -17.17 -15.91
C SER A 35 8.73 -18.09 -17.14
N ALA A 36 9.12 -17.58 -18.32
CA ALA A 36 9.19 -18.40 -19.53
C ALA A 36 10.33 -19.43 -19.46
N TRP A 37 11.47 -19.07 -18.87
CA TRP A 37 12.66 -19.92 -18.81
C TRP A 37 12.56 -21.08 -17.82
N VAL A 38 11.90 -20.85 -16.67
CA VAL A 38 11.82 -21.82 -15.57
C VAL A 38 10.48 -22.54 -15.48
N LYS A 39 9.63 -22.39 -16.51
CA LYS A 39 8.26 -22.95 -16.55
C LYS A 39 8.23 -24.45 -16.25
N ASP A 40 9.21 -25.18 -16.75
CA ASP A 40 9.29 -26.65 -16.64
C ASP A 40 10.04 -27.11 -15.38
N VAL A 41 10.52 -26.18 -14.54
CA VAL A 41 11.25 -26.51 -13.31
C VAL A 41 10.27 -26.66 -12.16
N LEU A 42 10.02 -27.91 -11.77
CA LEU A 42 9.20 -28.25 -10.61
C LEU A 42 10.02 -28.09 -9.32
N LEU A 43 9.42 -27.46 -8.31
CA LEU A 43 9.96 -27.45 -6.96
C LEU A 43 9.52 -28.70 -6.22
N ASN A 44 10.37 -29.21 -5.33
CA ASN A 44 9.91 -30.21 -4.38
C ASN A 44 8.96 -29.58 -3.33
N GLU A 45 8.23 -30.43 -2.61
CA GLU A 45 7.23 -29.98 -1.64
C GLU A 45 7.83 -29.10 -0.54
N ALA A 46 8.98 -29.48 0.01
CA ALA A 46 9.67 -28.72 1.05
C ALA A 46 10.07 -27.32 0.57
N GLN A 47 10.61 -27.19 -0.64
CA GLN A 47 10.98 -25.92 -1.27
C GLN A 47 9.77 -25.05 -1.55
N PHE A 48 8.67 -25.66 -2.02
CA PHE A 48 7.42 -24.95 -2.25
C PHE A 48 6.87 -24.38 -0.93
N LEU A 49 6.79 -25.20 0.12
CA LEU A 49 6.31 -24.77 1.44
C LEU A 49 7.21 -23.67 2.04
N ALA A 50 8.53 -23.82 1.97
CA ALA A 50 9.48 -22.81 2.43
C ALA A 50 9.33 -21.48 1.65
N LEU A 51 9.11 -21.55 0.33
CA LEU A 51 8.86 -20.37 -0.49
C LEU A 51 7.54 -19.68 -0.10
N GLN A 52 6.47 -20.45 0.10
CA GLN A 52 5.16 -19.92 0.50
C GLN A 52 5.20 -19.29 1.89
N ALA A 53 5.94 -19.87 2.83
CA ALA A 53 6.16 -19.30 4.16
C ALA A 53 6.87 -17.94 4.06
N ARG A 54 7.99 -17.85 3.34
CA ARG A 54 8.73 -16.59 3.11
C ARG A 54 7.86 -15.51 2.48
N ILE A 55 7.05 -15.86 1.46
CA ILE A 55 6.13 -14.93 0.81
C ILE A 55 5.08 -14.42 1.81
N THR A 56 4.51 -15.32 2.62
CA THR A 56 3.46 -14.98 3.59
C THR A 56 4.00 -14.07 4.69
N GLU A 57 5.17 -14.40 5.23
CA GLU A 57 5.85 -13.58 6.23
C GLU A 57 6.22 -12.20 5.67
N GLY A 58 6.81 -12.16 4.47
CA GLY A 58 7.14 -10.91 3.78
C GLY A 58 5.92 -10.01 3.56
N ARG A 59 4.76 -10.59 3.21
CA ARG A 59 3.49 -9.87 3.09
C ARG A 59 3.00 -9.33 4.44
N LYS A 60 3.09 -10.12 5.52
CA LYS A 60 2.73 -9.67 6.87
C LYS A 60 3.60 -8.49 7.30
N ARG A 61 4.93 -8.61 7.15
CA ARG A 61 5.89 -7.55 7.46
C ARG A 61 5.62 -6.28 6.65
N SER A 62 5.41 -6.40 5.35
CA SER A 62 5.11 -5.25 4.48
C SER A 62 3.82 -4.55 4.90
N ARG A 63 2.74 -5.28 5.23
CA ARG A 63 1.50 -4.68 5.74
C ARG A 63 1.73 -3.88 7.02
N LEU A 64 2.48 -4.44 7.97
CA LEU A 64 2.82 -3.76 9.22
C LEU A 64 3.61 -2.47 8.95
N LEU A 65 4.68 -2.56 8.17
CA LEU A 65 5.52 -1.39 7.84
C LEU A 65 4.72 -0.31 7.11
N ASN A 66 3.87 -0.69 6.15
CA ASN A 66 3.00 0.25 5.46
C ASN A 66 2.06 0.93 6.45
N SER A 67 1.41 0.18 7.34
CA SER A 67 0.51 0.73 8.37
C SER A 67 1.23 1.75 9.26
N LEU A 68 2.45 1.45 9.71
CA LEU A 68 3.25 2.35 10.53
C LEU A 68 3.66 3.62 9.75
N ASN A 69 4.08 3.47 8.50
CA ASN A 69 4.42 4.60 7.64
C ASN A 69 3.20 5.50 7.37
N TRP A 70 2.03 4.91 7.13
CA TRP A 70 0.77 5.65 6.98
C TRP A 70 0.40 6.40 8.26
N GLN A 71 0.54 5.76 9.42
CA GLN A 71 0.27 6.41 10.71
C GLN A 71 1.22 7.60 10.93
N LYS A 72 2.52 7.42 10.68
CA LYS A 72 3.53 8.47 10.80
C LYS A 72 3.22 9.64 9.87
N ARG A 73 2.99 9.36 8.58
CA ARG A 73 2.64 10.38 7.58
C ARG A 73 1.37 11.13 7.96
N ARG A 74 0.34 10.44 8.47
CA ARG A 74 -0.90 11.07 8.93
C ARG A 74 -0.66 12.03 10.10
N LEU A 75 0.18 11.64 11.06
CA LEU A 75 0.53 12.50 12.19
C LEU A 75 1.34 13.73 11.75
N GLU A 76 2.29 13.56 10.84
CA GLU A 76 3.08 14.66 10.28
C GLU A 76 2.19 15.66 9.52
N LEU A 77 1.31 15.16 8.65
CA LEU A 77 0.35 15.98 7.92
C LEU A 77 -0.62 16.70 8.87
N ALA A 78 -1.13 15.99 9.89
CA ALA A 78 -2.02 16.61 10.89
C ALA A 78 -1.32 17.76 11.63
N LYS A 79 -0.06 17.59 12.01
CA LYS A 79 0.74 18.66 12.64
C LYS A 79 0.98 19.82 11.67
N LEU A 80 1.34 19.53 10.42
CA LEU A 80 1.56 20.54 9.39
C LEU A 80 0.31 21.38 9.18
N TYR A 81 -0.83 20.75 8.89
CA TYR A 81 -2.09 21.45 8.64
C TYR A 81 -2.62 22.17 9.87
N LYS A 82 -2.43 21.62 11.08
CA LYS A 82 -2.76 22.34 12.32
C LYS A 82 -1.96 23.64 12.42
N ASN A 83 -0.64 23.57 12.20
CA ASN A 83 0.23 24.75 12.30
C ASN A 83 -0.08 25.77 11.20
N GLU A 84 -0.33 25.33 9.96
CA GLU A 84 -0.76 26.21 8.87
C GLU A 84 -2.11 26.84 9.15
N GLY A 85 -3.07 26.08 9.68
CA GLY A 85 -4.38 26.57 10.06
C GLY A 85 -4.30 27.68 11.13
N ILE A 86 -3.52 27.45 12.19
CA ILE A 86 -3.28 28.45 13.25
C ILE A 86 -2.62 29.71 12.67
N LYS A 87 -1.63 29.56 11.78
CA LYS A 87 -0.97 30.70 11.14
C LYS A 87 -1.90 31.53 10.25
N ARG A 88 -2.83 30.87 9.54
CA ARG A 88 -3.73 31.55 8.58
C ARG A 88 -4.97 32.15 9.24
N LEU A 89 -5.53 31.45 10.22
CA LEU A 89 -6.83 31.80 10.81
C LEU A 89 -6.70 32.40 12.21
N GLY A 90 -5.55 32.23 12.87
CA GLY A 90 -5.36 32.67 14.25
C GLY A 90 -6.28 31.93 15.23
N THR A 91 -6.82 32.65 16.20
CA THR A 91 -7.76 32.12 17.19
C THR A 91 -9.18 32.30 16.68
N LEU A 92 -9.91 31.20 16.52
CA LEU A 92 -11.33 31.23 16.15
C LEU A 92 -12.20 31.51 17.38
N SER A 93 -13.18 32.38 17.23
CA SER A 93 -14.27 32.56 18.20
C SER A 93 -15.18 31.34 18.26
N LYS A 94 -15.96 31.23 19.35
CA LYS A 94 -16.98 30.16 19.49
C LYS A 94 -17.99 30.16 18.34
N LYS A 95 -18.33 31.34 17.80
CA LYS A 95 -19.26 31.49 16.68
C LYS A 95 -18.67 30.97 15.37
N GLU A 96 -17.41 31.30 15.09
CA GLU A 96 -16.71 30.81 13.88
C GLU A 96 -16.51 29.30 13.93
N LEU A 97 -16.15 28.75 15.09
CA LEU A 97 -16.08 27.30 15.30
C LEU A 97 -17.43 26.62 15.08
N LEU A 98 -18.52 27.21 15.59
CA LEU A 98 -19.87 26.69 15.40
C LEU A 98 -20.24 26.66 13.91
N VAL A 99 -20.01 27.77 13.19
CA VAL A 99 -20.31 27.85 11.75
C VAL A 99 -19.46 26.84 10.97
N ALA A 100 -18.16 26.73 11.25
CA ALA A 100 -17.29 25.75 10.60
C ALA A 100 -17.71 24.29 10.88
N GLY A 101 -18.15 24.01 12.11
CA GLY A 101 -18.68 22.69 12.47
C GLY A 101 -19.97 22.36 11.71
N ILE A 102 -20.89 23.32 11.61
CA ILE A 102 -22.16 23.18 10.87
C ILE A 102 -21.88 22.95 9.38
N THR A 103 -20.97 23.72 8.78
CA THR A 103 -20.64 23.55 7.34
C THR A 103 -19.94 22.22 7.06
N LEU A 104 -19.04 21.77 7.94
CA LEU A 104 -18.41 20.45 7.84
C LEU A 104 -19.43 19.32 7.97
N TYR A 105 -20.32 19.40 8.95
CA TYR A 105 -21.40 18.43 9.14
C TYR A 105 -22.34 18.39 7.94
N TRP A 106 -22.69 19.56 7.39
CA TRP A 106 -23.51 19.67 6.19
C TRP A 106 -22.80 19.05 4.97
N GLY A 107 -21.48 19.26 4.83
CA GLY A 107 -20.67 18.68 3.75
C GLY A 107 -20.45 17.17 3.82
N GLU A 108 -20.73 16.52 4.96
CA GLU A 108 -20.52 15.07 5.15
C GLU A 108 -21.50 14.22 4.29
N GLY A 109 -22.70 14.74 4.04
CA GLY A 109 -23.70 14.11 3.17
C GLY A 109 -24.25 12.77 3.68
N SER A 110 -24.85 11.97 2.79
CA SER A 110 -25.40 10.65 3.14
C SER A 110 -24.63 9.52 2.44
N LYS A 111 -24.27 8.47 3.20
CA LYS A 111 -23.49 7.33 2.70
C LYS A 111 -24.30 6.37 1.82
N THR A 112 -25.63 6.51 1.79
CA THR A 112 -26.55 5.59 1.10
C THR A 112 -27.43 6.34 0.10
N LYS A 113 -27.32 5.91 -1.16
CA LYS A 113 -28.03 6.38 -2.37
C LYS A 113 -27.62 7.78 -2.86
N LYS A 114 -27.75 7.96 -4.18
CA LYS A 114 -27.37 9.12 -5.02
C LYS A 114 -28.19 10.38 -4.71
N GLU A 115 -28.36 10.71 -3.43
CA GLU A 115 -29.09 11.88 -2.95
C GLU A 115 -28.18 12.66 -2.01
N VAL A 116 -27.95 13.93 -2.32
CA VAL A 116 -27.33 14.88 -1.40
C VAL A 116 -28.40 15.26 -0.38
N LYS A 117 -28.46 14.53 0.74
CA LYS A 117 -29.30 14.92 1.88
C LYS A 117 -28.50 15.89 2.73
N CYS A 118 -28.82 17.17 2.57
CA CYS A 118 -28.47 18.21 3.51
C CYS A 118 -29.16 17.88 4.84
N ALA A 119 -28.42 17.66 5.92
CA ALA A 119 -29.02 17.65 7.25
C ALA A 119 -29.52 19.07 7.53
N ILE A 120 -30.80 19.32 7.25
CA ILE A 120 -31.39 20.63 7.47
C ILE A 120 -31.50 20.81 8.99
N LEU A 121 -30.62 21.63 9.56
CA LEU A 121 -30.79 22.21 10.89
C LEU A 121 -31.93 23.24 10.78
N ILE A 122 -33.17 22.76 10.65
CA ILE A 122 -34.35 23.60 10.92
C ILE A 122 -34.49 23.61 12.44
N PRO A 123 -34.33 24.76 13.11
CA PRO A 123 -34.80 24.89 14.48
C PRO A 123 -36.33 24.84 14.41
N VAL A 124 -36.91 23.79 14.98
CA VAL A 124 -38.34 23.77 15.33
C VAL A 124 -38.49 24.45 16.68
#